data_AF-A0A817XUW3-F1
#
_entry.id   AF-A0A817XUW3-F1
#
_cell.length_a   1.000
_cell.length_b   1.000
_cell.length_c   1.000
_cell.angle_alpha   90.00
_cell.angle_beta   90.00
_cell.angle_gamma   90.00
#
_symmetry.space_group_name_H-M   'P 1'
#
loop_
_entity.id
_entity.type
_entity.pdbx_description
1 polymer ?
#
loop_
_entity_poly.entity_id
_entity_poly.type
_entity_poly.pdbx_seq_one_letter_code
_entity_poly.pdbx_strand_id
1 'polypeptide(L)'
;MESATIPTLTEDEIKYFFHDDSECIKRTFIQHDVQNFFVRPTEKNDVPESLNYSILMRKRTFVNELPAIKWKCRAPLGNGKLCERMDRYKCPFHGRIIARNEQGQAVDEKIRIQEEEQLAKKRTTPEWQDPEMLEDIRLATGIDLRMNEENKKKKKKKKESGLTELGIEENTVRKRLEKKLFNRSSLKRIGAALDRDERRRNEEKFHHQFNYACNN
;
A
#
# COMPACT_ATOMS: atom_id res chain seq x y z
N MET A 1 -14.88 -60.73 -12.02
CA MET A 1 -15.88 -59.65 -12.02
C MET A 1 -16.93 -60.05 -11.00
N GLU A 2 -16.72 -59.69 -9.73
CA GLU A 2 -17.67 -59.97 -8.66
C GLU A 2 -18.44 -58.68 -8.38
N SER A 3 -19.74 -58.70 -8.66
CA SER A 3 -20.66 -57.61 -8.38
C SER A 3 -21.07 -57.66 -6.90
N ALA A 4 -20.76 -56.59 -6.15
CA ALA A 4 -21.18 -56.45 -4.77
C ALA A 4 -22.69 -56.21 -4.68
N THR A 5 -23.40 -57.14 -4.04
CA THR A 5 -24.82 -57.04 -3.72
C THR A 5 -25.00 -56.13 -2.50
N ILE A 6 -25.77 -55.05 -2.65
CA ILE A 6 -26.07 -54.11 -1.57
C ILE A 6 -27.17 -54.71 -0.68
N PRO A 7 -27.00 -54.81 0.65
CA PRO A 7 -28.04 -55.31 1.54
C PRO A 7 -29.18 -54.28 1.65
N THR A 8 -30.40 -54.71 1.34
CA THR A 8 -31.63 -53.92 1.54
C THR A 8 -32.11 -54.06 2.97
N LEU A 9 -32.03 -52.98 3.75
CA LEU A 9 -32.60 -52.87 5.09
C LEU A 9 -34.13 -52.83 5.00
N THR A 10 -34.80 -53.62 5.84
CA THR A 10 -36.27 -53.70 5.91
C THR A 10 -36.85 -52.52 6.68
N GLU A 11 -38.07 -52.10 6.31
CA GLU A 11 -38.74 -50.88 6.78
C GLU A 11 -38.89 -50.79 8.31
N ASP A 12 -38.85 -51.91 9.01
CA ASP A 12 -38.99 -51.99 10.47
C ASP A 12 -37.74 -51.51 11.25
N GLU A 13 -36.55 -51.53 10.65
CA GLU A 13 -35.31 -51.07 11.31
C GLU A 13 -35.16 -49.54 11.28
N ILE A 14 -35.83 -48.86 10.34
CA ILE A 14 -35.80 -47.40 10.20
C ILE A 14 -36.57 -46.71 11.34
N LYS A 15 -37.54 -47.42 11.94
CA LYS A 15 -38.44 -46.87 12.97
C LYS A 15 -37.77 -46.66 14.33
N TYR A 16 -36.65 -47.34 14.61
CA TYR A 16 -35.96 -47.25 15.90
C TYR A 16 -34.99 -46.07 16.03
N PHE A 17 -34.65 -45.36 14.95
CA PHE A 17 -33.64 -44.29 14.98
C PHE A 17 -34.19 -42.86 15.08
N PHE A 18 -35.50 -42.67 14.89
CA PHE A 18 -36.15 -41.37 15.02
C PHE A 18 -37.05 -41.38 16.27
N HIS A 19 -36.43 -41.33 17.46
CA HIS A 19 -37.14 -40.83 18.63
C HIS A 19 -37.09 -39.30 18.60
N ASP A 20 -38.28 -38.72 18.65
CA ASP A 20 -38.56 -37.29 18.65
C ASP A 20 -38.00 -36.58 19.90
N ASP A 21 -36.75 -36.15 19.83
CA ASP A 21 -36.25 -35.09 20.73
C ASP A 21 -36.61 -33.72 20.14
N SER A 22 -37.91 -33.48 19.97
CA SER A 22 -38.46 -32.22 19.47
C SER A 22 -38.77 -31.26 20.62
N GLU A 23 -37.76 -30.88 21.40
CA GLU A 23 -37.77 -29.60 22.10
C GLU A 23 -37.11 -28.55 21.20
N CYS A 24 -37.87 -28.14 20.18
CA CYS A 24 -37.52 -27.01 19.33
C CYS A 24 -37.39 -25.75 20.21
N ILE A 25 -36.19 -25.19 20.30
CA ILE A 25 -35.94 -23.88 20.90
C ILE A 25 -36.86 -22.88 20.19
N LYS A 26 -37.92 -22.45 20.87
CA LYS A 26 -38.86 -21.44 20.35
C LYS A 26 -38.11 -20.12 20.19
N ARG A 27 -37.64 -19.84 18.99
CA ARG A 27 -37.03 -18.54 18.65
C ARG A 27 -38.13 -17.58 18.21
N THR A 28 -38.28 -16.50 18.98
CA THR A 28 -39.11 -15.37 18.61
C THR A 28 -38.46 -14.62 17.45
N PHE A 29 -39.24 -14.37 16.39
CA PHE A 29 -38.82 -13.57 15.25
C PHE A 29 -39.17 -12.10 15.52
N ILE A 30 -38.18 -11.22 15.39
CA ILE A 30 -38.37 -9.78 15.59
C ILE A 30 -38.55 -9.15 14.20
N GLN A 31 -39.78 -8.80 13.86
CA GLN A 31 -40.07 -8.07 12.63
C GLN A 31 -39.81 -6.57 12.84
N HIS A 32 -38.89 -6.01 12.07
CA HIS A 32 -38.67 -4.56 12.03
C HIS A 32 -39.54 -3.93 10.95
N ASP A 33 -40.53 -3.12 11.36
CA ASP A 33 -41.25 -2.27 10.42
C ASP A 33 -40.35 -1.10 10.02
N VAL A 34 -39.97 -1.08 8.73
CA VAL A 34 -39.08 -0.07 8.14
C VAL A 34 -39.63 1.37 8.22
N GLN A 35 -40.90 1.53 8.59
CA GLN A 35 -41.55 2.83 8.77
C GLN A 35 -41.44 3.37 10.21
N ASN A 36 -41.14 2.53 11.21
CA ASN A 36 -41.08 2.91 12.63
C ASN A 36 -39.81 2.35 13.30
N PHE A 37 -38.63 2.80 12.83
CA PHE A 37 -37.33 2.29 13.28
C PHE A 37 -37.04 2.51 14.79
N PHE A 38 -37.68 3.50 15.42
CA PHE A 38 -37.48 3.84 16.84
C PHE A 38 -38.51 3.21 17.80
N VAL A 39 -39.46 2.42 17.31
CA VAL A 39 -40.45 1.73 18.16
C VAL A 39 -39.94 0.35 18.53
N ARG A 40 -40.11 -0.05 19.79
CA ARG A 40 -39.75 -1.39 20.27
C ARG A 40 -40.53 -2.43 19.43
N PRO A 41 -39.84 -3.32 18.69
CA PRO A 41 -40.52 -4.23 17.79
C PRO A 41 -41.44 -5.16 18.57
N THR A 42 -42.62 -5.41 18.02
CA THR A 42 -43.64 -6.26 18.64
C THR A 42 -43.29 -7.72 18.40
N GLU A 43 -43.28 -8.53 19.46
CA GLU A 43 -43.10 -9.98 19.37
C GLU A 43 -44.37 -10.59 18.75
N LYS A 44 -44.37 -10.73 17.42
CA LYS A 44 -45.42 -11.48 16.70
C LYS A 44 -44.94 -12.91 16.52
N ASN A 45 -45.71 -13.87 17.03
CA ASN A 45 -45.40 -15.30 16.98
C ASN A 45 -45.78 -15.98 15.65
N ASP A 46 -46.33 -15.22 14.70
CA ASP A 46 -46.84 -15.77 13.44
C ASP A 46 -45.74 -15.72 12.37
N VAL A 47 -44.87 -16.73 12.38
CA VAL A 47 -43.94 -16.97 11.27
C VAL A 47 -44.74 -17.53 10.08
N PRO A 48 -44.75 -16.87 8.91
CA PRO A 48 -45.45 -17.40 7.75
C PRO A 48 -44.81 -18.72 7.31
N GLU A 49 -45.64 -19.76 7.17
CA GLU A 49 -45.24 -21.15 6.91
C GLU A 49 -44.39 -21.32 5.63
N SER A 50 -44.48 -20.38 4.70
CA SER A 50 -43.68 -20.35 3.47
C SER A 50 -42.19 -20.01 3.68
N LEU A 51 -41.79 -19.46 4.83
CA LEU A 51 -40.39 -19.16 5.16
C LEU A 51 -39.68 -20.32 5.87
N ASN A 52 -40.41 -21.38 6.23
CA ASN A 52 -39.84 -22.56 6.89
C ASN A 52 -39.02 -23.46 5.96
N TYR A 53 -39.09 -23.24 4.64
CA TYR A 53 -38.49 -24.16 3.66
C TYR A 53 -37.09 -23.76 3.14
N SER A 54 -36.58 -22.57 3.43
CA SER A 54 -35.26 -22.13 2.90
C SER A 54 -34.11 -22.20 3.90
N ILE A 55 -34.39 -22.40 5.19
CA ILE A 55 -33.38 -22.48 6.27
C ILE A 55 -33.41 -23.86 6.94
N LEU A 56 -33.84 -24.90 6.21
CA LEU A 56 -33.44 -26.25 6.56
C LEU A 56 -31.93 -26.32 6.35
N MET A 57 -31.18 -26.20 7.45
CA MET A 57 -29.75 -26.39 7.53
C MET A 57 -29.41 -27.73 6.85
N ARG A 58 -29.06 -27.68 5.55
CA ARG A 58 -28.60 -28.85 4.82
C ARG A 58 -27.29 -29.26 5.47
N LYS A 59 -27.36 -30.20 6.43
CA LYS A 59 -26.20 -30.82 7.05
C LYS A 59 -25.41 -31.49 5.93
N ARG A 60 -24.38 -30.80 5.43
CA ARG A 60 -23.40 -31.44 4.54
C ARG A 60 -22.52 -32.27 5.45
N THR A 61 -22.77 -33.58 5.46
CA THR A 61 -21.82 -34.53 6.02
C THR A 61 -20.52 -34.39 5.22
N PHE A 62 -19.39 -34.29 5.92
CA PHE A 62 -18.10 -34.26 5.26
C PHE A 62 -17.84 -35.67 4.72
N VAL A 63 -18.02 -35.85 3.39
CA VAL A 63 -18.05 -37.18 2.74
C VAL A 63 -16.65 -37.81 2.62
N ASN A 64 -15.58 -37.06 2.90
CA ASN A 64 -14.22 -37.52 2.70
C ASN A 64 -13.49 -37.75 4.02
N GLU A 65 -12.43 -38.54 4.00
CA GLU A 65 -11.47 -38.57 5.09
C GLU A 65 -10.61 -37.30 5.05
N LEU A 66 -10.40 -36.66 6.19
CA LEU A 66 -9.54 -35.50 6.27
C LEU A 66 -8.07 -35.93 6.08
N PRO A 67 -7.31 -35.31 5.17
CA PRO A 67 -5.91 -35.67 5.00
C PRO A 67 -5.13 -35.37 6.29
N ALA A 68 -4.27 -36.31 6.67
CA ALA A 68 -3.36 -36.13 7.78
C ALA A 68 -2.41 -34.94 7.54
N ILE A 69 -2.09 -34.24 8.63
CA ILE A 69 -1.18 -33.09 8.59
C ILE A 69 0.25 -33.60 8.41
N LYS A 70 0.89 -33.23 7.29
CA LYS A 70 2.22 -33.72 6.94
C LYS A 70 3.35 -32.93 7.60
N TRP A 71 3.23 -31.61 7.67
CA TRP A 71 4.31 -30.72 8.13
C TRP A 71 3.78 -29.40 8.71
N LYS A 72 4.57 -28.78 9.59
CA LYS A 72 4.31 -27.42 10.10
C LYS A 72 4.68 -26.37 9.03
N CYS A 73 4.08 -25.18 9.10
CA CYS A 73 4.30 -24.10 8.13
C CYS A 73 5.77 -23.66 8.04
N ARG A 74 6.46 -23.51 9.17
CA ARG A 74 7.90 -23.14 9.28
C ARG A 74 8.34 -21.96 8.41
N ALA A 75 7.42 -21.09 7.99
CA ALA A 75 7.76 -19.86 7.29
C ALA A 75 8.49 -18.90 8.25
N PRO A 76 9.51 -18.15 7.80
CA PRO A 76 10.21 -17.18 8.64
C PRO A 76 9.30 -15.99 8.96
N LEU A 77 9.14 -15.69 10.25
CA LEU A 77 8.44 -14.49 10.72
C LEU A 77 9.40 -13.30 10.82
N GLY A 78 8.86 -12.08 10.83
CA GLY A 78 9.64 -10.86 11.08
C GLY A 78 10.39 -10.84 12.42
N ASN A 79 9.94 -11.64 13.39
CA ASN A 79 10.59 -11.79 14.71
C ASN A 79 11.79 -12.75 14.69
N GLY A 80 12.13 -13.36 13.55
CA GLY A 80 13.20 -14.36 13.41
C GLY A 80 12.83 -15.78 13.83
N LYS A 81 11.63 -16.00 14.40
CA LYS A 81 11.09 -17.33 14.70
C LYS A 81 10.43 -17.96 13.48
N LEU A 82 10.28 -19.29 13.48
CA LEU A 82 9.55 -20.02 12.44
C LEU A 82 8.07 -20.21 12.80
N CYS A 83 7.20 -20.23 11.80
CA CYS A 83 5.77 -20.45 12.02
C CYS A 83 5.47 -21.86 12.53
N GLU A 84 4.91 -21.97 13.74
CA GLU A 84 4.59 -23.24 14.38
C GLU A 84 3.26 -23.85 13.94
N ARG A 85 2.43 -23.09 13.20
CA ARG A 85 1.10 -23.53 12.77
C ARG A 85 1.14 -24.80 11.93
N MET A 86 0.14 -25.66 12.15
CA MET A 86 -0.03 -26.97 11.54
C MET A 86 -1.38 -27.06 10.81
N ASP A 87 -1.58 -26.21 9.80
CA ASP A 87 -2.78 -26.28 8.97
C ASP A 87 -2.61 -27.33 7.85
N ARG A 88 -3.72 -27.78 7.23
CA ARG A 88 -3.73 -28.91 6.29
C ARG A 88 -3.23 -28.56 4.89
N TYR A 89 -3.63 -27.38 4.39
CA TYR A 89 -3.37 -26.95 3.02
C TYR A 89 -2.79 -25.53 2.93
N LYS A 90 -3.36 -24.59 3.68
CA LYS A 90 -2.97 -23.18 3.70
C LYS A 90 -2.86 -22.67 5.13
N CYS A 91 -1.78 -21.96 5.42
CA CYS A 91 -1.61 -21.11 6.58
C CYS A 91 -2.28 -19.76 6.28
N PRO A 92 -3.13 -19.24 7.18
CA PRO A 92 -3.79 -17.93 7.00
C PRO A 92 -2.84 -16.75 6.82
N PHE A 93 -1.60 -16.86 7.34
CA PHE A 93 -0.62 -15.77 7.27
C PHE A 93 0.33 -15.89 6.07
N HIS A 94 0.82 -17.10 5.78
CA HIS A 94 1.91 -17.31 4.80
C HIS A 94 1.45 -18.03 3.53
N GLY A 95 0.16 -18.32 3.39
CA GLY A 95 -0.38 -18.99 2.21
C GLY A 95 -0.16 -20.51 2.22
N ARG A 96 0.18 -21.10 1.06
CA ARG A 96 0.26 -22.56 0.91
C ARG A 96 1.38 -23.15 1.77
N ILE A 97 1.07 -24.23 2.49
CA ILE A 97 2.06 -24.91 3.34
C ILE A 97 2.90 -25.87 2.49
N ILE A 98 4.21 -25.62 2.45
CA ILE A 98 5.21 -26.40 1.75
C ILE A 98 6.14 -27.12 2.75
N ALA A 99 6.82 -28.17 2.31
CA ALA A 99 7.82 -28.85 3.12
C ALA A 99 9.04 -27.94 3.33
N ARG A 100 9.31 -27.59 4.58
CA ARG A 100 10.48 -26.77 4.97
C ARG A 100 11.35 -27.49 6.00
N ASN A 101 12.66 -27.30 5.88
CA ASN A 101 13.64 -27.80 6.83
C ASN A 101 13.56 -27.06 8.18
N GLU A 102 14.38 -27.45 9.15
CA GLU A 102 14.42 -26.83 10.49
C GLU A 102 14.84 -25.36 10.47
N GLN A 103 15.46 -24.90 9.39
CA GLN A 103 15.88 -23.51 9.17
C GLN A 103 14.81 -22.68 8.42
N GLY A 104 13.67 -23.28 8.05
CA GLY A 104 12.58 -22.60 7.35
C GLY A 104 12.78 -22.44 5.83
N GLN A 105 13.77 -23.10 5.25
CA GLN A 105 14.00 -23.15 3.81
C GLN A 105 13.19 -24.29 3.17
N ALA A 106 12.64 -24.04 1.97
CA ALA A 106 11.94 -25.06 1.20
C ALA A 106 12.87 -26.24 0.87
N VAL A 107 12.37 -27.47 1.02
CA VAL A 107 13.11 -28.69 0.63
C VAL A 107 13.21 -28.82 -0.89
N ASP A 108 12.17 -28.37 -1.60
CA ASP A 108 12.14 -28.38 -3.06
C ASP A 108 12.94 -27.21 -3.64
N GLU A 109 13.97 -27.52 -4.43
CA GLU A 109 14.87 -26.54 -5.05
C GLU A 109 14.12 -25.51 -5.91
N LYS A 110 13.13 -25.96 -6.69
CA LYS A 110 12.33 -25.07 -7.55
C LYS A 110 11.59 -24.01 -6.76
N ILE A 111 11.03 -24.40 -5.61
CA ILE A 111 10.30 -23.49 -4.73
C ILE A 111 11.26 -22.53 -4.06
N ARG A 112 12.43 -23.03 -3.64
CA ARG A 112 13.49 -22.20 -3.06
C ARG A 112 13.94 -21.09 -4.01
N ILE A 113 14.26 -21.42 -5.26
CA ILE A 113 14.67 -20.45 -6.28
C ILE A 113 13.56 -19.41 -6.52
N GLN A 114 12.30 -19.82 -6.58
CA GLN A 114 11.17 -18.91 -6.74
C GLN A 114 11.01 -17.95 -5.55
N GLU A 115 11.12 -18.45 -4.32
CA GLU A 115 11.05 -17.61 -3.11
C GLU A 115 12.21 -16.59 -3.07
N GLU A 116 13.42 -17.01 -3.45
CA GLU A 116 14.58 -16.12 -3.52
C GLU A 116 14.42 -15.04 -4.60
N GLU A 117 13.92 -15.39 -5.78
CA GLU A 117 13.66 -14.43 -6.86
C GLU A 117 12.59 -13.41 -6.44
N GLN A 118 11.52 -13.85 -5.78
CA GLN A 118 10.49 -12.96 -5.26
C GLN A 118 11.04 -12.03 -4.16
N LEU A 119 11.87 -12.56 -3.26
CA LEU A 119 12.50 -11.75 -2.22
C LEU A 119 13.48 -10.73 -2.81
N ALA A 120 14.24 -11.10 -3.84
CA ALA A 120 15.12 -10.20 -4.55
C ALA A 120 14.33 -9.06 -5.21
N LYS A 121 13.23 -9.36 -5.89
CA LYS A 121 12.32 -8.36 -6.47
C LYS A 121 11.83 -7.38 -5.39
N LYS A 122 11.27 -7.89 -4.29
CA LYS A 122 10.79 -7.09 -3.14
C LYS A 122 11.87 -6.22 -2.47
N ARG A 123 13.14 -6.62 -2.52
CA ARG A 123 14.26 -5.80 -2.01
C ARG A 123 14.64 -4.67 -2.97
N THR A 124 14.52 -4.91 -4.27
CA THR A 124 14.90 -3.92 -5.30
C THR A 124 13.82 -2.87 -5.54
N THR A 125 12.55 -3.27 -5.56
CA THR A 125 11.43 -2.38 -5.81
C THR A 125 10.80 -1.97 -4.49
N PRO A 126 10.63 -0.66 -4.22
CA PRO A 126 9.82 -0.24 -3.09
C PRO A 126 8.37 -0.70 -3.31
N GLU A 127 7.68 -1.10 -2.24
CA GLU A 127 6.34 -1.71 -2.27
C GLU A 127 5.30 -0.90 -3.08
N TRP A 128 5.35 0.44 -3.00
CA TRP A 128 4.43 1.31 -3.75
C TRP A 128 4.70 1.35 -5.26
N GLN A 129 5.84 0.82 -5.71
CA GLN A 129 6.26 0.80 -7.11
C GLN A 129 6.23 -0.62 -7.70
N ASP A 130 5.44 -1.52 -7.13
CA ASP A 130 5.25 -2.88 -7.65
C ASP A 130 4.63 -2.85 -9.06
N PRO A 131 5.15 -3.62 -10.03
CA PRO A 131 4.76 -3.50 -11.44
C PRO A 131 3.31 -3.90 -11.70
N GLU A 132 2.85 -4.97 -11.05
CA GLU A 132 1.48 -5.48 -11.16
C GLU A 132 0.47 -4.45 -10.61
N MET A 133 0.77 -3.90 -9.43
CA MET A 133 -0.03 -2.85 -8.81
C MET A 133 -0.11 -1.58 -9.68
N LEU A 134 1.01 -1.15 -10.27
CA LEU A 134 1.05 0.01 -11.13
C LEU A 134 0.27 -0.18 -12.44
N GLU A 135 0.23 -1.40 -12.98
CA GLU A 135 -0.57 -1.74 -14.15
C GLU A 135 -2.06 -1.65 -13.86
N ASP A 136 -2.51 -2.20 -12.72
CA ASP A 136 -3.91 -2.10 -12.28
C ASP A 136 -4.34 -0.63 -12.09
N ILE A 137 -3.49 0.17 -11.42
CA ILE A 137 -3.77 1.60 -11.23
C ILE A 137 -3.82 2.33 -12.58
N ARG A 138 -2.90 2.01 -13.50
CA ARG A 138 -2.87 2.60 -14.84
C ARG A 138 -4.12 2.22 -15.64
N LEU A 139 -4.59 0.97 -15.55
CA LEU A 139 -5.82 0.54 -16.21
C LEU A 139 -7.05 1.26 -15.63
N ALA A 140 -7.08 1.48 -14.32
CA ALA A 140 -8.18 2.16 -13.65
C ALA A 140 -8.20 3.69 -13.88
N THR A 141 -7.02 4.34 -13.88
CA THR A 141 -6.91 5.81 -13.93
C THR A 141 -6.43 6.36 -15.27
N GLY A 142 -5.85 5.52 -16.13
CA GLY A 142 -5.22 5.92 -17.40
C GLY A 142 -3.88 6.66 -17.23
N ILE A 143 -3.37 6.79 -16.01
CA ILE A 143 -2.18 7.59 -15.69
C ILE A 143 -1.03 6.65 -15.29
N ASP A 144 0.14 6.83 -15.89
CA ASP A 144 1.35 6.10 -15.51
C ASP A 144 2.00 6.74 -14.29
N LEU A 145 1.98 6.03 -13.16
CA LEU A 145 2.57 6.47 -11.89
C LEU A 145 4.06 6.11 -11.76
N ARG A 146 4.66 5.46 -12.78
CA ARG A 146 6.09 5.15 -12.78
C ARG A 146 6.91 6.44 -12.74
N MET A 147 7.84 6.54 -11.80
CA MET A 147 8.78 7.66 -11.76
C MET A 147 9.72 7.55 -12.96
N ASN A 148 9.72 8.56 -13.83
CA ASN A 148 10.69 8.62 -14.91
C ASN A 148 12.09 8.91 -14.37
N GLU A 149 12.97 7.91 -14.42
CA GLU A 149 14.38 8.09 -14.01
C GLU A 149 15.10 9.14 -14.87
N GLU A 150 14.58 9.41 -16.08
CA GLU A 150 15.11 10.38 -17.02
C GLU A 150 15.12 11.82 -16.48
N ASN A 151 14.24 12.15 -15.53
CA ASN A 151 14.20 13.47 -14.88
C ASN A 151 15.18 13.62 -13.70
N LYS A 152 15.97 12.59 -13.37
CA LYS A 152 17.05 12.70 -12.35
C LYS A 152 18.20 13.65 -12.78
N LYS A 153 18.15 14.24 -13.98
CA LYS A 153 19.17 15.18 -14.51
C LYS A 153 19.06 16.65 -14.05
N LYS A 154 18.24 16.99 -13.06
CA LYS A 154 18.37 18.30 -12.37
C LYS A 154 18.50 18.08 -10.87
N LYS A 155 19.75 17.96 -10.39
CA LYS A 155 20.11 18.18 -8.98
C LYS A 155 19.62 19.56 -8.56
N LYS A 156 18.36 19.68 -8.13
CA LYS A 156 17.97 20.76 -7.21
C LYS A 156 18.77 20.48 -5.94
N LYS A 157 19.54 21.47 -5.48
CA LYS A 157 20.20 21.44 -4.17
C LYS A 157 19.18 20.90 -3.16
N LYS A 158 19.54 19.82 -2.44
CA LYS A 158 18.65 19.21 -1.45
C LYS A 158 18.19 20.34 -0.53
N LYS A 159 16.88 20.50 -0.38
CA LYS A 159 16.35 21.30 0.72
C LYS A 159 16.54 20.42 1.95
N GLU A 160 17.72 20.50 2.53
CA GLU A 160 18.00 20.03 3.87
C GLU A 160 16.98 20.73 4.78
N SER A 161 16.48 20.00 5.78
CA SER A 161 15.37 20.31 6.70
C SER A 161 14.97 21.80 6.73
N GLY A 162 13.67 22.11 6.80
CA GLY A 162 13.14 23.48 7.00
C GLY A 162 13.64 24.23 8.25
N LEU A 163 14.67 23.73 8.93
CA LEU A 163 15.52 24.41 9.87
C LEU A 163 16.48 25.35 9.12
N THR A 164 16.30 26.65 9.31
CA THR A 164 17.29 27.65 8.88
C THR A 164 18.58 27.48 9.67
N GLU A 165 19.60 26.91 9.04
CA GLU A 165 20.96 26.92 9.56
C GLU A 165 21.47 28.37 9.65
N LEU A 166 21.52 28.92 10.87
CA LEU A 166 21.97 30.30 11.14
C LEU A 166 23.45 30.52 10.74
N GLY A 167 24.21 29.45 10.53
CA GLY A 167 25.61 29.48 10.07
C GLY A 167 25.78 29.57 8.55
N ILE A 168 24.73 29.34 7.74
CA ILE A 168 24.81 29.54 6.29
C ILE A 168 24.64 31.03 6.01
N GLU A 169 25.76 31.74 5.94
CA GLU A 169 25.81 33.17 5.65
C GLU A 169 25.09 33.60 4.35
N GLU A 170 24.78 32.65 3.45
CA GLU A 170 24.05 32.86 2.18
C GLU A 170 22.65 33.46 2.36
N ASN A 171 22.00 33.29 3.52
CA ASN A 171 20.63 33.78 3.77
C ASN A 171 20.56 35.09 4.56
N THR A 172 21.65 35.85 4.64
CA THR A 172 21.63 37.18 5.28
C THR A 172 20.99 38.25 4.37
N VAL A 173 20.38 39.28 4.99
CA VAL A 173 19.86 40.45 4.27
C VAL A 173 20.95 41.11 3.44
N ARG A 174 22.17 41.19 3.98
CA ARG A 174 23.34 41.78 3.32
C ARG A 174 23.70 41.04 2.02
N LYS A 175 23.87 39.71 2.04
CA LYS A 175 24.20 38.95 0.81
C LYS A 175 23.09 39.01 -0.23
N ARG A 176 21.82 39.07 0.19
CA ARG A 176 20.68 39.26 -0.73
C ARG A 176 20.73 40.61 -1.43
N LEU A 177 21.05 41.67 -0.69
CA LEU A 177 21.23 43.02 -1.24
C LEU A 177 22.47 43.08 -2.12
N GLU A 178 23.57 42.48 -1.70
CA GLU A 178 24.82 42.38 -2.45
C GLU A 178 24.57 41.80 -3.84
N LYS A 179 23.83 40.69 -3.93
CA LYS A 179 23.46 40.07 -5.21
C LYS A 179 22.64 40.99 -6.13
N LYS A 180 21.81 41.88 -5.58
CA LYS A 180 21.01 42.84 -6.36
C LYS A 180 21.85 44.06 -6.79
N LEU A 181 22.70 44.56 -5.90
CA LEU A 181 23.50 45.77 -6.09
C LEU A 181 24.73 45.50 -6.97
N PHE A 182 25.45 44.40 -6.72
CA PHE A 182 26.66 44.02 -7.45
C PHE A 182 26.40 43.11 -8.66
N ASN A 183 25.20 43.18 -9.24
CA ASN A 183 24.98 42.59 -10.55
C ASN A 183 25.77 43.38 -11.61
N ARG A 184 26.46 42.69 -12.54
CA ARG A 184 27.24 43.29 -13.63
C ARG A 184 26.44 44.35 -14.40
N SER A 185 25.14 44.16 -14.60
CA SER A 185 24.27 45.16 -15.25
C SER A 185 24.01 46.40 -14.39
N SER A 186 23.80 46.21 -13.08
CA SER A 186 23.66 47.32 -12.12
C SER A 186 24.94 48.13 -12.01
N LEU A 187 26.10 47.47 -11.88
CA LEU A 187 27.40 48.11 -11.82
C LEU A 187 27.70 48.91 -13.10
N LYS A 188 27.39 48.34 -14.29
CA LYS A 188 27.53 49.07 -15.55
C LYS A 188 26.65 50.33 -15.63
N ARG A 189 25.42 50.27 -15.13
CA ARG A 189 24.52 51.44 -15.10
C ARG A 189 25.02 52.52 -14.16
N ILE A 190 25.50 52.13 -12.99
CA ILE A 190 26.06 53.06 -12.01
C ILE A 190 27.35 53.69 -12.56
N GLY A 191 28.26 52.90 -13.12
CA GLY A 191 29.48 53.39 -13.77
C GLY A 191 29.16 54.40 -14.87
N ALA A 192 28.29 54.06 -15.81
CA ALA A 192 27.90 54.97 -16.89
C ALA A 192 27.22 56.26 -16.41
N ALA A 193 26.52 56.23 -15.26
CA ALA A 193 25.94 57.43 -14.65
C ALA A 193 27.03 58.32 -14.04
N LEU A 194 27.98 57.72 -13.32
CA LEU A 194 29.13 58.42 -12.74
C LEU A 194 30.02 59.03 -13.84
N ASP A 195 30.31 58.28 -14.91
CA ASP A 195 31.09 58.75 -16.05
C ASP A 195 30.42 59.94 -16.74
N ARG A 196 29.08 59.94 -16.83
CA ARG A 196 28.31 61.07 -17.38
C ARG A 196 28.41 62.31 -16.48
N ASP A 197 28.29 62.14 -15.17
CA ASP A 197 28.40 63.26 -14.22
C ASP A 197 29.83 63.82 -14.14
N GLU A 198 30.84 62.96 -14.27
CA GLU A 198 32.23 63.36 -14.40
C GLU A 198 32.45 64.16 -15.68
N ARG A 199 31.98 63.65 -16.84
CA ARG A 199 32.06 64.36 -18.11
C ARG A 199 31.42 65.74 -18.05
N ARG A 200 30.19 65.84 -17.53
CA ARG A 200 29.49 67.12 -17.34
C ARG A 200 30.29 68.08 -16.46
N ARG A 201 30.80 67.62 -15.31
CA ARG A 201 31.61 68.47 -14.41
C ARG A 201 32.90 68.93 -15.07
N ASN A 202 33.53 68.07 -15.87
CA ASN A 202 34.75 68.41 -16.60
C ASN A 202 34.46 69.48 -17.67
N GLU A 203 33.37 69.35 -18.42
CA GLU A 203 32.92 70.35 -19.39
C GLU A 203 32.58 71.70 -18.71
N GLU A 204 31.81 71.69 -17.63
CA GLU A 204 31.39 72.93 -16.95
C GLU A 204 32.58 73.65 -16.30
N LYS A 205 33.42 72.93 -15.56
CA LYS A 205 34.43 73.54 -14.68
C LYS A 205 35.82 73.59 -15.28
N PHE A 206 36.15 72.69 -16.20
CA PHE A 206 37.53 72.47 -16.64
C PHE A 206 37.69 72.48 -18.16
N HIS A 207 36.68 72.89 -18.95
CA HIS A 207 36.81 72.94 -20.43
C HIS A 207 37.96 73.83 -20.92
N HIS A 208 38.35 74.84 -20.13
CA HIS A 208 39.43 75.76 -20.46
C HIS A 208 40.83 75.19 -20.15
N GLN A 209 40.93 74.05 -19.46
CA GLN A 209 42.18 73.35 -19.21
C GLN A 209 42.35 72.19 -20.21
N PHE A 210 43.35 72.33 -21.09
CA PHE A 210 43.65 71.38 -22.17
C PHE A 210 43.82 69.92 -21.69
N ASN A 211 44.33 69.70 -20.47
CA ASN A 211 44.52 68.37 -19.88
C ASN A 211 43.22 67.55 -19.73
N TYR A 212 42.06 68.21 -19.63
CA TYR A 212 40.76 67.55 -19.50
C TYR A 212 40.00 67.44 -20.83
N ALA A 213 40.44 68.18 -21.87
CA ALA A 213 39.81 68.17 -23.18
C ALA A 213 40.23 66.97 -24.06
N CYS A 214 41.40 66.39 -23.80
CA CYS A 214 41.99 65.33 -24.64
C CYS A 214 41.87 63.90 -24.09
N ASN A 215 41.24 63.70 -22.93
CA ASN A 215 40.99 62.37 -22.36
C ASN A 215 39.55 61.95 -22.66
N ASN A 216 39.28 61.52 -23.89
CA ASN A 216 37.99 60.94 -24.27
C ASN A 216 38.16 59.67 -25.11
#